data_AF-A0A943YDS6-F1
#
_entry.id   AF-A0A943YDS6-F1
#
_cell.length_a   1.000
_cell.length_b   1.000
_cell.length_c   1.000
_cell.angle_alpha   90.00
_cell.angle_beta   90.00
_cell.angle_gamma   90.00
#
_symmetry.space_group_name_H-M   'P 1'
#
loop_
_entity.id
_entity.type
_entity.pdbx_description
1 polymer ?
#
loop_
_entity_poly.entity_id
_entity_poly.type
_entity_poly.pdbx_seq_one_letter_code
_entity_poly.pdbx_strand_id
1 'polypeptide(L)' 'MENKIDMETVRCFLDEINAVFSMIMEDMEQENRDTEGYEKVFHDRANMVYIPALDLIQRSVHDLLKEVKEATA' A
#
# COMPACT_ATOMS: atom_id res chain seq x y z
N MET A 1 14.35 1.50 -30.47
CA MET A 1 14.62 0.63 -29.31
C MET A 1 13.25 0.31 -28.76
N GLU A 2 12.78 -0.94 -28.85
CA GLU A 2 11.50 -1.31 -28.25
C GLU A 2 11.65 -1.15 -26.73
N ASN A 3 10.97 -0.16 -26.16
CA ASN A 3 10.76 -0.09 -24.73
C ASN A 3 9.89 -1.29 -24.36
N LYS A 4 10.50 -2.36 -23.87
CA LYS A 4 9.78 -3.53 -23.38
C LYS A 4 9.53 -3.32 -21.90
N ILE A 5 8.26 -3.44 -21.49
CA ILE A 5 7.88 -3.43 -20.08
C ILE A 5 8.69 -4.50 -19.34
N ASP A 6 9.41 -4.08 -18.30
CA ASP A 6 10.06 -4.99 -17.38
C ASP A 6 9.02 -5.58 -16.41
N MET A 7 8.50 -6.74 -16.80
CA MET A 7 7.50 -7.45 -16.02
C MET A 7 8.02 -7.94 -14.67
N GLU A 8 9.33 -8.10 -14.48
CA GLU A 8 9.89 -8.49 -13.19
C GLU A 8 9.82 -7.31 -12.21
N THR A 9 10.22 -6.12 -12.66
CA THR A 9 10.06 -4.88 -11.89
C THR A 9 8.58 -4.60 -11.57
N VAL A 10 7.67 -4.73 -12.54
CA VAL A 10 6.22 -4.56 -12.31
C VAL A 10 5.71 -5.52 -11.24
N ARG A 11 6.11 -6.79 -11.31
CA ARG A 11 5.73 -7.80 -10.31
C ARG A 11 6.24 -7.41 -8.92
N CYS A 12 7.50 -6.98 -8.80
CA CYS A 12 8.06 -6.56 -7.51
C CYS A 12 7.26 -5.41 -6.88
N PHE A 13 6.92 -4.36 -7.65
CA PHE A 13 6.09 -3.27 -7.15
C PHE A 13 4.71 -3.75 -6.66
N LEU A 14 4.06 -4.64 -7.43
CA LEU A 14 2.76 -5.17 -7.07
C LEU A 14 2.82 -6.06 -5.81
N ASP A 15 3.86 -6.88 -5.67
CA ASP A 15 4.07 -7.70 -4.47
C ASP A 15 4.27 -6.83 -3.22
N GLU A 16 5.05 -5.74 -3.33
CA GLU A 16 5.24 -4.78 -2.23
C GLU A 16 3.96 -4.07 -1.84
N ILE A 17 3.21 -3.53 -2.82
CA ILE A 17 1.91 -2.88 -2.59
C ILE A 17 0.96 -3.85 -1.90
N ASN A 18 0.86 -5.09 -2.41
CA ASN A 18 -0.04 -6.09 -1.88
C ASN A 18 0.35 -6.49 -0.44
N ALA A 19 1.64 -6.69 -0.16
CA ALA A 19 2.12 -7.03 1.17
C ALA A 19 1.77 -5.95 2.20
N VAL A 20 2.03 -4.67 1.89
CA VAL A 20 1.72 -3.56 2.80
C VAL A 20 0.20 -3.45 2.99
N PHE A 21 -0.58 -3.58 1.93
CA PHE A 21 -2.04 -3.52 2.02
C PHE A 21 -2.62 -4.67 2.85
N SER A 22 -2.15 -5.90 2.65
CA SER A 22 -2.56 -7.05 3.45
C SER A 22 -2.25 -6.86 4.93
N MET A 23 -1.08 -6.34 5.28
CA MET A 23 -0.73 -6.07 6.68
C MET A 23 -1.68 -5.06 7.36
N ILE A 24 -2.08 -4.01 6.64
CA ILE A 24 -3.06 -3.03 7.16
C ILE A 24 -4.41 -3.70 7.40
N MET A 25 -4.89 -4.49 6.43
CA MET A 25 -6.17 -5.17 6.52
C MET A 25 -6.20 -6.18 7.68
N GLU A 26 -5.13 -6.96 7.84
CA GLU A 26 -4.98 -7.91 8.95
C GLU A 26 -4.96 -7.20 10.32
N ASP A 27 -4.28 -6.05 10.43
CA ASP A 27 -4.26 -5.25 11.67
C ASP A 27 -5.66 -4.69 11.98
N MET A 28 -6.37 -4.17 10.97
CA MET A 28 -7.75 -3.66 11.11
C MET A 28 -8.77 -4.75 11.48
N GLU A 29 -8.59 -5.98 10.98
CA GLU A 29 -9.44 -7.12 11.30
C GLU A 29 -9.29 -7.57 12.75
N GLN A 30 -8.12 -7.36 13.34
CA GLN A 30 -7.85 -7.68 14.75
C GLN A 30 -8.40 -6.61 15.71
N GLU A 31 -8.87 -5.47 15.21
CA GLU A 31 -9.40 -4.41 16.06
C GLU A 31 -10.76 -4.79 16.66
N ASN A 32 -10.84 -4.77 18.00
CA ASN A 32 -12.07 -5.06 18.72
C ASN A 32 -12.95 -3.80 18.86
N ARG A 33 -13.77 -3.56 17.84
CA ARG A 33 -14.62 -2.37 17.68
C ARG A 33 -15.63 -2.13 18.81
N ASP A 34 -15.98 -3.18 19.55
CA ASP A 34 -16.97 -3.11 20.64
C ASP A 34 -16.34 -2.73 21.99
N THR A 35 -15.03 -2.43 22.03
CA THR A 35 -14.32 -2.08 23.26
C THR A 35 -14.47 -0.59 23.58
N GLU A 36 -14.74 -0.26 24.84
CA GLU A 36 -14.72 1.13 25.32
C GLU A 36 -13.35 1.78 25.04
N GLY A 37 -13.35 2.95 24.38
CA GLY A 37 -12.13 3.63 23.97
C GLY A 37 -11.56 3.21 22.61
N TYR A 38 -12.25 2.34 21.86
CA TYR A 38 -11.89 1.95 20.48
C TYR A 38 -11.58 3.15 19.58
N GLU A 39 -12.39 4.21 19.61
CA GLU A 39 -12.18 5.39 18.76
C GLU A 39 -10.79 6.02 18.93
N LYS A 40 -10.31 6.10 20.18
CA LYS A 40 -8.98 6.66 20.47
C LYS A 40 -7.88 5.72 19.98
N VAL A 41 -8.01 4.42 20.23
CA VAL A 41 -7.05 3.40 19.78
C VAL A 41 -6.97 3.39 18.25
N PHE A 42 -8.11 3.41 17.58
CA PHE A 42 -8.20 3.51 16.12
C PHE A 42 -7.55 4.79 15.61
N HIS A 43 -7.82 5.95 16.23
CA HIS A 43 -7.21 7.20 15.81
C HIS A 43 -5.68 7.20 15.95
N ASP A 44 -5.17 6.66 17.05
CA ASP A 44 -3.74 6.51 17.29
C ASP A 44 -3.13 5.55 16.25
N ARG A 45 -3.79 4.41 15.97
CA ARG A 45 -3.36 3.46 14.94
C ARG A 45 -3.40 4.05 13.53
N ALA A 46 -4.46 4.77 13.19
CA ALA A 46 -4.61 5.41 11.89
C ALA A 46 -3.48 6.42 11.64
N ASN A 47 -3.17 7.26 12.63
CA ASN A 47 -2.11 8.26 12.52
C ASN A 47 -0.71 7.65 12.48
N MET A 48 -0.46 6.59 13.24
CA MET A 48 0.87 6.00 13.36
C MET A 48 1.18 4.93 12.31
N VAL A 49 0.16 4.27 11.76
CA VAL A 49 0.32 3.09 10.89
C VAL A 49 -0.45 3.24 9.60
N TYR A 50 -1.78 3.40 9.64
CA TYR A 50 -2.60 3.29 8.43
C TYR A 50 -2.34 4.41 7.43
N ILE A 51 -2.31 5.67 7.88
CA ILE A 51 -2.03 6.82 7.01
C ILE A 51 -0.62 6.72 6.40
N PRO A 52 0.46 6.51 7.17
CA PRO A 52 1.79 6.33 6.59
C PRO A 52 1.90 5.15 5.61
N ALA A 53 1.22 4.04 5.88
CA ALA A 53 1.24 2.87 5.02
C ALA A 53 0.43 3.09 3.72
N LEU A 54 -0.70 3.81 3.79
CA LEU A 54 -1.45 4.25 2.61
C LEU A 54 -0.64 5.24 1.76
N ASP A 55 0.11 6.16 2.38
CA ASP A 55 1.03 7.06 1.67
C ASP A 55 2.11 6.27 0.92
N LEU A 56 2.66 5.22 1.54
CA LEU A 56 3.64 4.33 0.92
C LEU A 56 3.05 3.59 -0.29
N ILE A 57 1.84 3.03 -0.13
CA ILE A 57 1.11 2.38 -1.22
C ILE A 57 0.88 3.36 -2.37
N GLN A 58 0.41 4.57 -2.07
CA GLN A 58 0.11 5.58 -3.09
C GLN A 58 1.36 5.97 -3.88
N ARG A 59 2.51 6.16 -3.22
CA ARG A 59 3.79 6.43 -3.88
C ARG A 59 4.20 5.27 -4.78
N SER A 60 4.14 4.05 -4.27
CA SER A 60 4.51 2.84 -5.02
C SER A 60 3.64 2.64 -6.26
N VAL A 61 2.33 2.89 -6.16
CA VAL A 61 1.40 2.86 -7.29
C VAL A 61 1.76 3.94 -8.33
N HIS A 62 2.11 5.14 -7.87
CA HIS A 62 2.50 6.22 -8.77
C HIS A 62 3.80 5.90 -9.52
N ASP A 63 4.80 5.35 -8.83
CA ASP A 63 6.07 4.94 -9.42
C ASP A 63 5.87 3.81 -10.43
N LEU A 64 5.08 2.78 -10.09
CA LEU A 64 4.70 1.72 -11.02
C LEU A 64 3.99 2.27 -12.26
N LEU A 65 3.05 3.21 -12.08
CA LEU A 65 2.34 3.83 -13.20
C LEU A 65 3.29 4.60 -14.12
N LYS A 66 4.31 5.25 -13.55
CA LYS A 66 5.34 5.96 -14.32
C LYS A 66 6.18 4.99 -15.14
N GLU A 67 6.67 3.91 -14.53
CA GLU A 67 7.45 2.87 -15.21
C GLU A 67 6.67 2.26 -16.39
N VAL A 68 5.39 1.92 -16.17
CA VAL A 68 4.52 1.39 -17.23
C VAL A 68 4.31 2.40 -18.36
N LYS A 69 4.12 3.69 -18.05
CA LYS A 69 3.96 4.74 -19.06
C LYS A 69 5.22 4.94 -19.88
N GLU A 70 6.39 4.97 -19.25
CA GLU A 70 7.67 5.12 -19.92
C GLU A 70 7.98 3.92 -20.82
N ALA A 71 7.63 2.72 -20.36
CA ALA A 71 7.80 1.50 -21.14
C ALA A 71 6.80 1.33 -22.29
N THR A 72 5.71 2.11 -22.33
CA THR A 72 4.67 2.04 -23.37
C THR A 72 4.63 3.27 -24.29
N ALA A 73 5.51 4.25 -24.07
CA ALA A 73 5.72 5.45 -24.87
C ALA A 73 6.78 5.22 -25.96
#